data_AF-A0A6G3Z6T2-F1
#
_entry.id   AF-A0A6G3Z6T2-F1
#
_cell.length_a   1.000
_cell.length_b   1.000
_cell.length_c   1.000
_cell.angle_alpha   90.00
_cell.angle_beta   90.00
_cell.angle_gamma   90.00
#
_symmetry.space_group_name_H-M   'P 1'
#
loop_
_entity.id
_entity.type
_entity.pdbx_description
1 polymer ?
#
loop_
_entity_poly.entity_id
_entity_poly.type
_entity_poly.pdbx_seq_one_letter_code
_entity_poly.pdbx_strand_id
1 'polypeptide(L)'
;MKPEQKEIVLAGIQDLQGQAVAACWDKYAFPGKVAGCIVAIAGGAVLQVVIPGFGQWIAIAAGVLIAGSVDNLAAREGDRIEDGNIEAINAYLDEATQKEILLPYIEQAAEVGKAGKKTRPAMGQTTNGSPSPAVSSNGSDKTSSPSKETGVNSDSAGNPSTDNGFGTSESKSGIQLPRQIAQLDEAAPHLFMVGRTREGKSETLKHLIGREDRVWYLTSKATDKVPSHWRGYRVGGPDLPKQIRWLHSQWEAAFLRHLEGADQQREWFVIDEAVGILQSLKTKGAKGVADSLRGFIVEVLTSGAGVHAFVGILSQTGNAGPIGVDEDLLKNSSIVGCGKRKKSQMLKAFLKLTDLKVTREQEQEILSLEGYWQLWENDGPCLSQVPLSELSVKDVEVCPVPPEEDEKEADSIKICVQQVEPKSLAERILDHMIKHGEAKTAREITIACTRSEDNQRATVDEVKQVLENLIAQEKIYGWVDGKTERYQITGTP
;
A
#
# COMPACT_ATOMS: atom_id res chain seq x y z
N MET A 1 -14.64 12.62 -32.69
CA MET A 1 -15.64 11.52 -32.75
C MET A 1 -17.03 12.14 -32.81
N LYS A 2 -17.99 11.55 -33.55
CA LYS A 2 -19.39 12.01 -33.54
C LYS A 2 -20.09 11.60 -32.23
N PRO A 3 -21.16 12.27 -31.79
CA PRO A 3 -21.90 11.90 -30.57
C PRO A 3 -22.34 10.43 -30.57
N GLU A 4 -22.95 9.97 -31.66
CA GLU A 4 -23.41 8.58 -31.86
C GLU A 4 -22.27 7.55 -31.72
N GLN A 5 -21.07 7.88 -32.19
CA GLN A 5 -19.89 7.01 -32.02
C GLN A 5 -19.40 6.98 -30.57
N LYS A 6 -19.53 8.09 -29.84
CA LYS A 6 -19.16 8.18 -28.42
C LYS A 6 -20.10 7.33 -27.56
N GLU A 7 -21.38 7.33 -27.89
CA GLU A 7 -22.40 6.53 -27.21
C GLU A 7 -22.15 5.02 -27.38
N ILE A 8 -21.82 4.56 -28.59
CA ILE A 8 -21.48 3.15 -28.85
C ILE A 8 -20.20 2.72 -28.10
N VAL A 9 -19.16 3.55 -28.09
CA VAL A 9 -17.92 3.24 -27.36
C VAL A 9 -18.14 3.24 -25.84
N LEU A 10 -18.99 4.14 -25.32
CA LEU A 10 -19.38 4.13 -23.92
C LEU A 10 -20.16 2.87 -23.54
N ALA A 11 -21.05 2.39 -24.41
CA ALA A 11 -21.77 1.12 -24.19
C ALA A 11 -20.82 -0.08 -24.13
N GLY A 12 -19.79 -0.13 -24.98
CA GLY A 12 -18.76 -1.18 -24.93
C GLY A 12 -17.88 -1.12 -23.68
N ILE A 13 -17.57 0.08 -23.18
CA ILE A 13 -16.88 0.25 -21.89
C ILE A 13 -17.76 -0.22 -20.73
N GLN A 14 -19.06 0.09 -20.74
CA GLN A 14 -20.01 -0.36 -19.72
C GLN A 14 -20.20 -1.89 -19.72
N ASP A 15 -20.23 -2.53 -20.89
CA ASP A 15 -20.28 -3.99 -20.98
C ASP A 15 -18.99 -4.65 -20.46
N LEU A 16 -17.83 -4.09 -20.81
CA LEU A 16 -16.52 -4.52 -20.28
C LEU A 16 -16.47 -4.42 -18.74
N GLN A 17 -16.93 -3.31 -18.19
CA GLN A 17 -17.02 -3.10 -16.74
C GLN A 17 -17.98 -4.11 -16.10
N GLY A 18 -19.17 -4.31 -16.68
CA GLY A 18 -20.14 -5.28 -16.18
C GLY A 18 -19.60 -6.73 -16.15
N GLN A 19 -18.88 -7.14 -17.19
CA GLN A 19 -18.25 -8.47 -17.24
C GLN A 19 -17.07 -8.60 -16.25
N ALA A 20 -16.27 -7.55 -16.06
CA ALA A 20 -15.21 -7.53 -15.05
C ALA A 20 -15.77 -7.55 -13.61
N VAL A 21 -16.87 -6.84 -13.34
CA VAL A 21 -17.60 -6.91 -12.06
C VAL A 21 -18.12 -8.32 -11.83
N ALA A 22 -18.77 -8.95 -12.82
CA ALA A 22 -19.25 -10.33 -12.69
C ALA A 22 -18.10 -11.32 -12.36
N ALA A 23 -16.97 -11.23 -13.07
CA ALA A 23 -15.78 -12.04 -12.80
C ALA A 23 -15.18 -11.80 -11.40
N CYS A 24 -15.24 -10.56 -10.89
CA CYS A 24 -14.85 -10.23 -9.52
C CYS A 24 -15.76 -10.91 -8.48
N TRP A 25 -17.08 -10.81 -8.65
CA TRP A 25 -18.06 -11.46 -7.76
C TRP A 25 -17.93 -12.98 -7.74
N ASP A 26 -17.74 -13.62 -8.89
CA ASP A 26 -17.52 -15.08 -8.97
C ASP A 26 -16.20 -15.51 -8.31
N LYS A 27 -15.13 -14.72 -8.44
CA LYS A 27 -13.80 -15.02 -7.88
C LYS A 27 -13.76 -14.92 -6.35
N TYR A 28 -14.53 -14.01 -5.73
CA TYR A 28 -14.50 -13.81 -4.28
C TYR A 28 -15.75 -14.26 -3.54
N ALA A 29 -16.95 -13.88 -3.99
CA ALA A 29 -18.15 -14.02 -3.18
C ALA A 29 -18.58 -15.49 -3.05
N PHE A 30 -18.48 -16.31 -4.12
CA PHE A 30 -18.82 -17.72 -4.03
C PHE A 30 -17.80 -18.52 -3.18
N PRO A 31 -16.47 -18.46 -3.42
CA PRO A 31 -15.49 -19.14 -2.58
C PRO A 31 -15.49 -18.64 -1.12
N GLY A 32 -15.66 -17.34 -0.90
CA GLY A 32 -15.75 -16.75 0.44
C GLY A 32 -16.96 -17.21 1.24
N LYS A 33 -18.13 -17.35 0.59
CA LYS A 33 -19.34 -17.90 1.22
C LYS A 33 -19.17 -19.39 1.53
N VAL A 34 -18.54 -20.16 0.65
CA VAL A 34 -18.20 -21.57 0.92
C VAL A 34 -17.24 -21.69 2.10
N ALA A 35 -16.19 -20.86 2.16
CA ALA A 35 -15.26 -20.82 3.29
C ALA A 35 -15.95 -20.43 4.62
N GLY A 36 -16.81 -19.41 4.61
CA GLY A 36 -17.61 -19.01 5.77
C GLY A 36 -18.54 -20.13 6.27
N CYS A 37 -19.19 -20.86 5.36
CA CYS A 37 -19.99 -22.04 5.70
C CYS A 37 -19.14 -23.19 6.28
N ILE A 38 -17.95 -23.45 5.73
CA ILE A 38 -17.03 -24.48 6.26
C ILE A 38 -16.58 -24.11 7.69
N VAL A 39 -16.23 -22.85 7.93
CA VAL A 39 -15.86 -22.37 9.28
C VAL A 39 -17.04 -22.48 10.25
N ALA A 40 -18.26 -22.10 9.84
CA ALA A 40 -19.44 -22.22 10.68
C ALA A 40 -19.76 -23.68 11.07
N ILE A 41 -19.62 -24.63 10.14
CA ILE A 41 -19.99 -26.04 10.33
C ILE A 41 -18.85 -26.83 10.99
N ALA A 42 -17.67 -26.86 10.37
CA ALA A 42 -16.53 -27.64 10.85
C ALA A 42 -15.87 -26.99 12.08
N GLY A 43 -15.69 -25.67 12.05
CA GLY A 43 -15.24 -24.91 13.22
C GLY A 43 -16.23 -25.05 14.38
N GLY A 44 -17.54 -25.03 14.09
CA GLY A 44 -18.59 -25.24 15.10
C GLY A 44 -18.51 -26.60 15.78
N ALA A 45 -18.30 -27.67 15.00
CA ALA A 45 -18.11 -29.02 15.54
C ALA A 45 -16.86 -29.12 16.45
N VAL A 46 -15.74 -28.51 16.06
CA VAL A 46 -14.50 -28.52 16.86
C VAL A 46 -14.63 -27.66 18.12
N LEU A 47 -15.13 -26.42 18.00
CA LEU A 47 -15.32 -25.51 19.12
C LEU A 47 -16.34 -26.03 20.13
N GLN A 48 -17.34 -26.80 19.71
CA GLN A 48 -18.33 -27.40 20.63
C GLN A 48 -17.73 -28.50 21.52
N VAL A 49 -16.65 -29.17 21.08
CA VAL A 49 -15.89 -30.14 21.90
C VAL A 49 -15.04 -29.42 22.95
N VAL A 50 -14.50 -28.25 22.62
CA VAL A 50 -13.63 -27.45 23.52
C VAL A 50 -14.45 -26.58 24.48
N ILE A 51 -15.57 -26.02 24.02
CA ILE A 51 -16.46 -25.12 24.79
C ILE A 51 -17.92 -25.58 24.60
N PRO A 52 -18.38 -26.59 25.39
CA PRO A 52 -19.72 -27.12 25.28
C PRO A 52 -20.81 -26.05 25.49
N GLY A 53 -21.79 -26.00 24.59
CA GLY A 53 -22.94 -25.10 24.67
C GLY A 53 -22.75 -23.72 24.04
N PHE A 54 -21.51 -23.25 23.86
CA PHE A 54 -21.23 -21.92 23.28
C PHE A 54 -20.37 -21.96 22.00
N GLY A 55 -19.54 -22.99 21.81
CA GLY A 55 -18.61 -23.09 20.68
C GLY A 55 -19.28 -22.99 19.30
N GLN A 56 -20.45 -23.61 19.15
CA GLN A 56 -21.21 -23.58 17.89
C GLN A 56 -21.73 -22.18 17.53
N TRP A 57 -22.11 -21.35 18.51
CA TRP A 57 -22.54 -19.96 18.27
C TRP A 57 -21.36 -19.06 17.84
N ILE A 58 -20.19 -19.27 18.45
CA ILE A 58 -18.96 -18.53 18.11
C ILE A 58 -18.54 -18.84 16.67
N ALA A 59 -18.58 -20.11 16.26
CA ALA A 59 -18.25 -20.50 14.89
C ALA A 59 -19.26 -19.97 13.84
N ILE A 60 -20.56 -19.98 14.15
CA ILE A 60 -21.58 -19.38 13.27
C ILE A 60 -21.34 -17.87 13.12
N ALA A 61 -21.05 -17.16 14.21
CA ALA A 61 -20.71 -15.73 14.16
C ALA A 61 -19.44 -15.47 13.32
N ALA A 62 -18.40 -16.28 13.49
CA ALA A 62 -17.17 -16.18 12.69
C ALA A 62 -17.43 -16.44 11.19
N GLY A 63 -18.23 -17.46 10.84
CA GLY A 63 -18.59 -17.76 9.46
C GLY A 63 -19.41 -16.65 8.78
N VAL A 64 -20.34 -16.02 9.52
CA VAL A 64 -21.10 -14.85 9.05
C VAL A 64 -20.20 -13.63 8.86
N LEU A 65 -19.26 -13.37 9.77
CA LEU A 65 -18.29 -12.28 9.64
C LEU A 65 -17.35 -12.48 8.43
N ILE A 66 -16.88 -13.70 8.19
CA ILE A 66 -16.07 -14.03 7.00
C ILE A 66 -16.88 -13.79 5.73
N ALA A 67 -18.10 -14.30 5.64
CA ALA A 67 -18.95 -14.10 4.46
C ALA A 67 -19.23 -12.60 4.20
N GLY A 68 -19.58 -11.84 5.24
CA GLY A 68 -19.81 -10.39 5.12
C GLY A 68 -18.54 -9.58 4.83
N SER A 69 -17.36 -10.02 5.27
CA SER A 69 -16.09 -9.35 4.94
C SER A 69 -15.71 -9.57 3.47
N VAL A 70 -15.94 -10.76 2.92
CA VAL A 70 -15.67 -11.05 1.51
C VAL A 70 -16.67 -10.38 0.59
N ASP A 71 -17.96 -10.30 0.97
CA ASP A 71 -18.95 -9.50 0.22
C ASP A 71 -18.59 -8.00 0.21
N ASN A 72 -18.10 -7.44 1.32
CA ASN A 72 -17.61 -6.06 1.36
C ASN A 72 -16.34 -5.84 0.53
N LEU A 73 -15.47 -6.85 0.42
CA LEU A 73 -14.29 -6.80 -0.44
C LEU A 73 -14.70 -6.82 -1.93
N ALA A 74 -15.58 -7.75 -2.31
CA ALA A 74 -16.12 -7.85 -3.67
C ALA A 74 -16.89 -6.58 -4.09
N ALA A 75 -17.66 -5.98 -3.18
CA ALA A 75 -18.35 -4.71 -3.42
C ALA A 75 -17.36 -3.56 -3.69
N ARG A 76 -16.35 -3.36 -2.83
CA ARG A 76 -15.33 -2.30 -3.02
C ARG A 76 -14.55 -2.45 -4.32
N GLU A 77 -14.26 -3.69 -4.72
CA GLU A 77 -13.53 -3.94 -5.96
C GLU A 77 -14.44 -3.84 -7.19
N GLY A 78 -15.74 -4.14 -7.04
CA GLY A 78 -16.78 -3.80 -8.01
C GLY A 78 -16.89 -2.28 -8.23
N ASP A 79 -17.00 -1.49 -7.17
CA ASP A 79 -17.04 -0.02 -7.23
C ASP A 79 -15.81 0.53 -7.99
N ARG A 80 -14.61 -0.01 -7.73
CA ARG A 80 -13.38 0.38 -8.45
C ARG A 80 -13.44 0.07 -9.95
N ILE A 81 -14.09 -1.03 -10.35
CA ILE A 81 -14.24 -1.41 -11.76
C ILE A 81 -15.27 -0.49 -12.44
N GLU A 82 -16.39 -0.19 -11.78
CA GLU A 82 -17.42 0.74 -12.28
C GLU A 82 -16.91 2.20 -12.39
N ASP A 83 -16.02 2.61 -11.50
CA ASP A 83 -15.28 3.90 -11.57
C ASP A 83 -14.25 3.95 -12.74
N GLY A 84 -14.05 2.84 -13.47
CA GLY A 84 -13.18 2.78 -14.65
C GLY A 84 -11.70 2.58 -14.33
N ASN A 85 -11.37 1.95 -13.19
CA ASN A 85 -9.99 1.61 -12.86
C ASN A 85 -9.47 0.47 -13.78
N ILE A 86 -8.59 0.83 -14.72
CA ILE A 86 -8.00 -0.08 -15.72
C ILE A 86 -7.21 -1.21 -15.04
N GLU A 87 -6.49 -0.93 -13.94
CA GLU A 87 -5.74 -1.95 -13.19
C GLU A 87 -6.68 -2.98 -12.55
N ALA A 88 -7.86 -2.54 -12.09
CA ALA A 88 -8.88 -3.44 -11.56
C ALA A 88 -9.49 -4.31 -12.67
N ILE A 89 -9.81 -3.75 -13.84
CA ILE A 89 -10.33 -4.51 -14.99
C ILE A 89 -9.32 -5.58 -15.45
N ASN A 90 -8.03 -5.21 -15.56
CA ASN A 90 -6.94 -6.12 -15.93
C ASN A 90 -6.70 -7.27 -14.93
N ALA A 91 -7.17 -7.14 -13.68
CA ALA A 91 -7.05 -8.18 -12.66
C ALA A 91 -8.14 -9.29 -12.76
N TYR A 92 -9.17 -9.09 -13.59
CA TYR A 92 -10.29 -10.01 -13.76
C TYR A 92 -10.57 -10.42 -15.22
N LEU A 93 -10.22 -9.58 -16.21
CA LEU A 93 -10.30 -9.90 -17.63
C LEU A 93 -8.92 -9.81 -18.28
N ASP A 94 -8.51 -10.85 -19.00
CA ASP A 94 -7.27 -10.83 -19.77
C ASP A 94 -7.40 -9.99 -21.06
N GLU A 95 -6.26 -9.58 -21.63
CA GLU A 95 -6.24 -8.67 -22.78
C GLU A 95 -6.96 -9.26 -24.02
N ALA A 96 -7.04 -10.59 -24.12
CA ALA A 96 -7.77 -11.28 -25.19
C ALA A 96 -9.29 -11.13 -25.00
N THR A 97 -9.81 -11.41 -23.80
CA THR A 97 -11.23 -11.27 -23.47
C THR A 97 -11.68 -9.81 -23.56
N GLN A 98 -10.86 -8.87 -23.06
CA GLN A 98 -11.17 -7.43 -23.19
C GLN A 98 -11.30 -6.98 -24.65
N LYS A 99 -10.44 -7.49 -25.53
CA LYS A 99 -10.52 -7.23 -26.98
C LYS A 99 -11.75 -7.89 -27.60
N GLU A 100 -12.08 -9.12 -27.24
CA GLU A 100 -13.29 -9.81 -27.72
C GLU A 100 -14.57 -9.04 -27.37
N ILE A 101 -14.65 -8.48 -26.16
CA ILE A 101 -15.77 -7.64 -25.71
C ILE A 101 -15.82 -6.30 -26.46
N LEU A 102 -14.70 -5.57 -26.56
CA LEU A 102 -14.68 -4.23 -27.14
C LEU A 102 -14.75 -4.18 -28.68
N LEU A 103 -14.22 -5.20 -29.37
CA LEU A 103 -14.13 -5.23 -30.83
C LEU A 103 -15.48 -4.97 -31.55
N PRO A 104 -16.60 -5.64 -31.22
CA PRO A 104 -17.89 -5.39 -31.90
C PRO A 104 -18.37 -3.93 -31.74
N TYR A 105 -18.16 -3.30 -30.57
CA TYR A 105 -18.53 -1.90 -30.35
C TYR A 105 -17.61 -0.94 -31.13
N ILE A 106 -16.30 -1.25 -31.23
CA ILE A 106 -15.35 -0.48 -32.04
C ILE A 106 -15.70 -0.59 -33.53
N GLU A 107 -16.05 -1.77 -34.02
CA GLU A 107 -16.50 -1.99 -35.39
C GLU A 107 -17.79 -1.22 -35.68
N GLN A 108 -18.80 -1.32 -34.81
CA GLN A 108 -20.07 -0.59 -34.94
C GLN A 108 -19.87 0.94 -34.91
N ALA A 109 -19.00 1.46 -34.04
CA ALA A 109 -18.64 2.88 -34.01
C ALA A 109 -17.88 3.32 -35.27
N ALA A 110 -17.07 2.45 -35.87
CA ALA A 110 -16.41 2.68 -37.15
C ALA A 110 -17.41 2.68 -38.32
N GLU A 111 -18.43 1.81 -38.29
CA GLU A 111 -19.51 1.79 -39.29
C GLU A 111 -20.37 3.05 -39.24
N VAL A 112 -20.78 3.53 -38.07
CA VAL A 112 -21.49 4.81 -37.91
C VAL A 112 -20.63 5.99 -38.40
N GLY A 113 -19.31 5.93 -38.20
CA GLY A 113 -18.34 6.86 -38.78
C GLY A 113 -18.36 6.88 -40.31
N LYS A 114 -18.47 5.71 -40.95
CA LYS A 114 -18.56 5.53 -42.41
C LYS A 114 -19.94 5.91 -42.97
N ALA A 115 -21.03 5.56 -42.27
CA ALA A 115 -22.41 5.80 -42.68
C ALA A 115 -22.71 7.29 -42.87
N GLY A 116 -22.22 8.14 -41.94
CA GLY A 116 -22.34 9.59 -42.06
C GLY A 116 -21.42 10.24 -43.11
N LYS A 117 -20.94 9.47 -44.10
CA LYS A 117 -20.31 9.95 -45.35
C LYS A 117 -21.08 9.52 -46.62
N LYS A 118 -22.23 8.85 -46.49
CA LYS A 118 -23.11 8.46 -47.62
C LYS A 118 -24.61 8.60 -47.30
N THR A 119 -25.19 9.74 -47.66
CA THR A 119 -26.65 9.88 -47.78
C THR A 119 -27.16 9.19 -49.06
N ARG A 120 -27.74 7.99 -48.88
CA ARG A 120 -28.74 7.30 -49.73
C ARG A 120 -28.36 6.84 -51.17
N PRO A 121 -29.08 5.85 -51.74
CA PRO A 121 -29.61 4.61 -51.12
C PRO A 121 -29.34 3.32 -51.94
N ALA A 122 -29.79 2.19 -51.41
CA ALA A 122 -29.53 0.81 -51.87
C ALA A 122 -30.26 0.34 -53.15
N MET A 123 -29.73 -0.72 -53.78
CA MET A 123 -30.53 -1.73 -54.51
C MET A 123 -29.77 -3.08 -54.68
N GLY A 124 -30.45 -4.22 -54.51
CA GLY A 124 -29.98 -5.61 -54.82
C GLY A 124 -29.32 -6.36 -53.63
N GLN A 125 -30.04 -7.20 -52.86
CA GLN A 125 -30.51 -8.59 -53.11
C GLN A 125 -29.50 -9.71 -52.77
N THR A 126 -29.77 -10.42 -51.65
CA THR A 126 -29.92 -11.91 -51.47
C THR A 126 -28.91 -12.87 -52.13
N THR A 127 -28.43 -13.98 -51.53
CA THR A 127 -29.15 -15.06 -50.80
C THR A 127 -28.26 -15.98 -49.93
N ASN A 128 -28.82 -16.52 -48.83
CA ASN A 128 -28.75 -17.89 -48.25
C ASN A 128 -27.46 -18.77 -48.30
N GLY A 129 -27.18 -19.47 -47.19
CA GLY A 129 -26.61 -20.84 -47.26
C GLY A 129 -25.88 -21.41 -46.04
N SER A 130 -26.61 -22.03 -45.09
CA SER A 130 -26.10 -23.13 -44.24
C SER A 130 -26.85 -24.42 -44.64
N PRO A 131 -26.22 -25.62 -44.63
CA PRO A 131 -26.05 -26.36 -43.37
C PRO A 131 -24.82 -27.31 -43.25
N SER A 132 -24.58 -27.77 -42.01
CA SER A 132 -23.73 -28.93 -41.61
C SER A 132 -24.38 -30.29 -41.98
N PRO A 133 -23.95 -31.49 -41.47
CA PRO A 133 -22.72 -31.93 -40.76
C PRO A 133 -22.15 -33.31 -41.22
N ALA A 134 -21.00 -33.74 -40.65
CA ALA A 134 -20.60 -35.14 -40.41
C ALA A 134 -19.43 -35.14 -39.37
N VAL A 135 -19.31 -35.89 -38.26
CA VAL A 135 -19.74 -37.22 -37.75
C VAL A 135 -18.51 -38.13 -37.54
N SER A 136 -18.53 -38.90 -36.43
CA SER A 136 -17.58 -39.96 -35.99
C SER A 136 -16.24 -39.54 -35.37
N SER A 137 -15.73 -40.21 -34.31
CA SER A 137 -16.29 -41.36 -33.56
C SER A 137 -15.64 -41.59 -32.17
N ASN A 138 -16.40 -42.23 -31.29
CA ASN A 138 -16.07 -42.92 -30.03
C ASN A 138 -14.67 -43.58 -29.94
N GLY A 139 -14.10 -43.85 -28.76
CA GLY A 139 -14.55 -43.62 -27.37
C GLY A 139 -13.95 -44.64 -26.39
N SER A 140 -14.19 -44.49 -25.07
CA SER A 140 -14.26 -45.52 -23.97
C SER A 140 -13.15 -46.62 -23.85
N ASP A 141 -12.71 -47.12 -22.69
CA ASP A 141 -13.35 -47.19 -21.35
C ASP A 141 -12.37 -47.66 -20.23
N LYS A 142 -12.80 -47.52 -18.96
CA LYS A 142 -12.57 -48.41 -17.78
C LYS A 142 -11.20 -48.65 -17.06
N THR A 143 -11.15 -48.09 -15.83
CA THR A 143 -10.92 -48.76 -14.50
C THR A 143 -9.75 -49.73 -14.23
N SER A 144 -8.98 -49.47 -13.16
CA SER A 144 -8.98 -50.26 -11.89
C SER A 144 -7.94 -49.80 -10.83
N SER A 145 -8.26 -50.07 -9.56
CA SER A 145 -7.37 -50.08 -8.36
C SER A 145 -7.56 -51.46 -7.67
N PRO A 146 -7.01 -51.82 -6.47
CA PRO A 146 -6.07 -51.12 -5.56
C PRO A 146 -4.95 -52.01 -4.92
N SER A 147 -4.04 -51.40 -4.14
CA SER A 147 -3.43 -51.86 -2.84
C SER A 147 -2.35 -50.86 -2.36
N LYS A 148 -1.98 -50.62 -1.09
CA LYS A 148 -2.29 -51.14 0.28
C LYS A 148 -1.31 -52.19 0.89
N GLU A 149 -1.09 -52.03 2.20
CA GLU A 149 -0.39 -52.83 3.24
C GLU A 149 1.12 -52.63 3.42
N THR A 150 1.71 -52.55 4.62
CA THR A 150 1.41 -51.95 5.96
C THR A 150 2.59 -52.29 6.89
N GLY A 151 3.04 -51.32 7.70
CA GLY A 151 3.70 -51.55 9.00
C GLY A 151 5.24 -51.54 9.07
N VAL A 152 5.86 -51.39 10.25
CA VAL A 152 5.33 -51.05 11.60
C VAL A 152 6.52 -50.73 12.55
N ASN A 153 6.34 -49.76 13.48
CA ASN A 153 7.11 -49.56 14.75
C ASN A 153 8.63 -49.26 14.74
N SER A 154 9.24 -48.63 15.77
CA SER A 154 8.76 -47.81 16.92
C SER A 154 9.95 -47.17 17.67
N ASP A 155 9.65 -46.31 18.67
CA ASP A 155 10.44 -46.04 19.89
C ASP A 155 11.77 -45.24 19.81
N SER A 156 12.19 -44.45 20.82
CA SER A 156 11.47 -43.86 21.98
C SER A 156 12.29 -42.72 22.64
N ALA A 157 11.57 -41.83 23.34
CA ALA A 157 11.89 -41.06 24.57
C ALA A 157 13.31 -40.48 24.88
N GLY A 158 13.33 -39.29 25.52
CA GLY A 158 14.58 -38.75 26.09
C GLY A 158 14.53 -37.36 26.75
N ASN A 159 13.61 -37.10 27.69
CA ASN A 159 13.71 -35.96 28.61
C ASN A 159 14.24 -36.45 29.97
N PRO A 160 15.01 -35.65 30.73
CA PRO A 160 14.80 -35.64 32.16
C PRO A 160 14.80 -34.23 32.79
N SER A 161 13.83 -34.01 33.66
CA SER A 161 13.77 -32.88 34.59
C SER A 161 14.68 -33.12 35.80
N THR A 162 15.12 -32.05 36.46
CA THR A 162 15.39 -32.06 37.92
C THR A 162 14.77 -30.84 38.57
N ASP A 163 13.92 -31.12 39.56
CA ASP A 163 13.22 -30.18 40.43
C ASP A 163 13.96 -30.05 41.80
N ASN A 164 13.48 -29.14 42.66
CA ASN A 164 13.81 -28.84 44.07
C ASN A 164 14.27 -27.37 44.25
N GLY A 165 13.62 -26.52 45.04
CA GLY A 165 12.35 -26.69 45.74
C GLY A 165 12.09 -25.58 46.78
N PHE A 166 10.81 -25.33 47.07
CA PHE A 166 10.24 -24.66 48.26
C PHE A 166 10.85 -23.35 48.80
N GLY A 167 10.04 -22.28 48.78
CA GLY A 167 10.31 -21.04 49.51
C GLY A 167 9.17 -20.03 49.43
N THR A 168 8.07 -20.26 50.15
CA THR A 168 7.00 -19.24 50.29
C THR A 168 7.49 -18.09 51.17
N SER A 169 7.83 -16.96 50.55
CA SER A 169 7.84 -15.66 51.22
C SER A 169 7.30 -14.59 50.26
N GLU A 170 6.23 -13.90 50.66
CA GLU A 170 5.80 -12.69 49.96
C GLU A 170 6.87 -11.61 50.14
N SER A 171 7.61 -11.32 49.07
CA SER A 171 8.51 -10.17 48.99
C SER A 171 8.05 -9.26 47.84
N LYS A 172 7.36 -8.17 48.19
CA LYS A 172 6.96 -7.12 47.23
C LYS A 172 8.14 -6.22 46.86
N SER A 173 9.12 -6.75 46.12
CA SER A 173 10.10 -5.95 45.38
C SER A 173 10.86 -6.81 44.36
N GLY A 174 10.32 -6.96 43.15
CA GLY A 174 10.94 -7.80 42.12
C GLY A 174 10.60 -7.35 40.70
N ILE A 175 11.34 -6.36 40.19
CA ILE A 175 11.48 -6.15 38.75
C ILE A 175 12.96 -5.96 38.45
N GLN A 176 13.52 -6.92 37.71
CA GLN A 176 14.83 -6.78 37.06
C GLN A 176 14.72 -5.79 35.89
N LEU A 177 15.74 -4.95 35.78
CA LEU A 177 15.95 -3.97 34.71
C LEU A 177 17.29 -4.30 34.04
N PRO A 178 17.58 -3.77 32.85
CA PRO A 178 16.92 -4.07 31.56
C PRO A 178 17.09 -5.56 31.16
N ARG A 179 16.26 -6.06 30.24
CA ARG A 179 16.49 -7.39 29.62
C ARG A 179 17.71 -7.37 28.66
N GLN A 180 18.20 -8.56 28.30
CA GLN A 180 19.09 -8.75 27.13
C GLN A 180 18.48 -8.11 25.86
N ILE A 181 19.30 -7.95 24.82
CA ILE A 181 18.89 -7.42 23.51
C ILE A 181 17.56 -8.07 23.10
N ALA A 182 16.51 -7.26 22.97
CA ALA A 182 15.18 -7.75 22.63
C ALA A 182 15.22 -8.48 21.28
N GLN A 183 14.53 -9.61 21.19
CA GLN A 183 14.31 -10.32 19.93
C GLN A 183 13.01 -9.79 19.29
N LEU A 184 12.88 -9.96 17.98
CA LEU A 184 11.63 -9.70 17.28
C LEU A 184 10.57 -10.70 17.72
N ASP A 185 9.34 -10.23 17.89
CA ASP A 185 8.19 -11.04 18.22
C ASP A 185 7.80 -11.91 17.00
N GLU A 186 7.68 -13.22 17.16
CA GLU A 186 7.28 -14.13 16.08
C GLU A 186 5.82 -13.91 15.65
N ALA A 187 4.95 -13.43 16.55
CA ALA A 187 3.57 -13.10 16.24
C ALA A 187 3.40 -11.75 15.51
N ALA A 188 4.39 -10.85 15.64
CA ALA A 188 4.44 -9.55 14.99
C ALA A 188 5.82 -9.33 14.34
N PRO A 189 6.15 -10.12 13.29
CA PRO A 189 7.51 -10.28 12.82
C PRO A 189 7.99 -9.16 11.90
N HIS A 190 7.13 -8.19 11.58
CA HIS A 190 7.51 -6.93 10.96
C HIS A 190 8.08 -5.97 12.01
N LEU A 191 8.67 -4.85 11.60
CA LEU A 191 9.36 -3.93 12.51
C LEU A 191 8.95 -2.49 12.25
N PHE A 192 8.37 -1.81 13.24
CA PHE A 192 8.06 -0.38 13.17
C PHE A 192 8.88 0.38 14.22
N MET A 193 9.78 1.26 13.78
CA MET A 193 10.72 1.96 14.64
C MET A 193 10.51 3.47 14.64
N VAL A 194 10.39 4.06 15.81
CA VAL A 194 10.14 5.50 16.00
C VAL A 194 11.28 6.16 16.76
N GLY A 195 11.85 7.23 16.21
CA GLY A 195 12.88 8.04 16.87
C GLY A 195 13.47 9.08 15.92
N ARG A 196 13.82 10.28 16.42
CA ARG A 196 14.44 11.32 15.57
C ARG A 196 15.91 10.96 15.24
N THR A 197 16.60 11.90 14.60
CA THR A 197 17.96 11.72 14.09
C THR A 197 19.00 11.45 15.19
N ARG A 198 19.85 10.43 14.99
CA ARG A 198 20.93 9.99 15.92
C ARG A 198 20.44 9.42 17.26
N GLU A 199 19.33 8.68 17.24
CA GLU A 199 18.74 8.06 18.44
C GLU A 199 18.87 6.53 18.47
N GLY A 200 19.76 5.96 17.65
CA GLY A 200 20.03 4.53 17.63
C GLY A 200 19.16 3.69 16.69
N LYS A 201 18.15 4.23 15.99
CA LYS A 201 17.29 3.44 15.08
C LYS A 201 18.08 2.50 14.15
N SER A 202 19.01 3.06 13.38
CA SER A 202 19.83 2.29 12.43
C SER A 202 20.81 1.33 13.13
N GLU A 203 21.05 1.46 14.43
CA GLU A 203 21.92 0.57 15.21
C GLU A 203 21.13 -0.57 15.85
N THR A 204 20.00 -0.26 16.49
CA THR A 204 18.99 -1.25 16.92
C THR A 204 18.60 -2.16 15.75
N LEU A 205 18.34 -1.59 14.57
CA LEU A 205 18.05 -2.36 13.36
C LEU A 205 19.15 -3.39 13.02
N LYS A 206 20.43 -3.00 13.10
CA LYS A 206 21.56 -3.93 12.87
C LYS A 206 21.67 -5.02 13.93
N HIS A 207 21.22 -4.78 15.17
CA HIS A 207 21.20 -5.83 16.19
C HIS A 207 20.02 -6.77 16.03
N LEU A 208 18.85 -6.27 15.61
CA LEU A 208 17.65 -7.09 15.41
C LEU A 208 17.75 -7.98 14.16
N ILE A 209 18.27 -7.46 13.04
CA ILE A 209 18.27 -8.16 11.74
C ILE A 209 19.62 -8.14 11.00
N GLY A 210 20.69 -7.58 11.57
CA GLY A 210 22.01 -7.46 10.90
C GLY A 210 22.80 -8.75 10.69
N ARG A 211 22.21 -9.91 10.99
CA ARG A 211 22.73 -11.24 10.64
C ARG A 211 21.93 -11.90 9.51
N GLU A 212 20.85 -11.27 9.04
CA GLU A 212 20.05 -11.77 7.92
C GLU A 212 20.77 -11.45 6.60
N ASP A 213 21.00 -12.48 5.77
CA ASP A 213 21.75 -12.34 4.51
C ASP A 213 20.99 -11.52 3.44
N ARG A 214 19.65 -11.47 3.54
CA ARG A 214 18.76 -10.87 2.53
C ARG A 214 18.03 -9.66 3.10
N VAL A 215 18.73 -8.55 3.17
CA VAL A 215 18.13 -7.27 3.58
C VAL A 215 18.30 -6.24 2.47
N TRP A 216 17.18 -5.75 1.98
CA TRP A 216 17.07 -4.54 1.18
C TRP A 216 16.90 -3.36 2.14
N TYR A 217 17.75 -2.34 2.04
CA TYR A 217 17.68 -1.15 2.88
C TYR A 217 17.57 0.09 2.01
N LEU A 218 16.49 0.84 2.18
CA LEU A 218 16.18 2.09 1.48
C LEU A 218 16.34 3.28 2.43
N THR A 219 17.03 4.34 2.01
CA THR A 219 17.14 5.58 2.78
C THR A 219 17.20 6.82 1.88
N SER A 220 16.81 7.98 2.42
CA SER A 220 17.06 9.29 1.80
C SER A 220 18.49 9.83 2.05
N LYS A 221 19.19 9.28 3.05
CA LYS A 221 20.41 9.90 3.60
C LYS A 221 21.70 9.38 2.97
N ALA A 222 22.56 10.30 2.56
CA ALA A 222 23.90 10.01 2.03
C ALA A 222 24.93 9.52 3.06
N THR A 223 24.66 9.70 4.36
CA THR A 223 25.60 9.37 5.45
C THR A 223 25.26 8.06 6.16
N ASP A 224 24.22 7.35 5.73
CA ASP A 224 23.82 6.09 6.36
C ASP A 224 24.77 4.95 5.96
N LYS A 225 24.98 4.03 6.90
CA LYS A 225 25.87 2.88 6.77
C LYS A 225 25.14 1.61 7.16
N VAL A 226 25.23 0.60 6.31
CA VAL A 226 24.58 -0.70 6.45
C VAL A 226 25.62 -1.82 6.59
N PRO A 227 25.29 -2.97 7.20
CA PRO A 227 26.13 -4.17 7.14
C PRO A 227 26.58 -4.50 5.72
N SER A 228 27.84 -4.95 5.56
CA SER A 228 28.47 -5.12 4.25
C SER A 228 27.71 -6.05 3.29
N HIS A 229 27.01 -7.04 3.82
CA HIS A 229 26.22 -8.03 3.05
C HIS A 229 24.83 -7.50 2.62
N TRP A 230 24.36 -6.36 3.15
CA TRP A 230 23.05 -5.80 2.80
C TRP A 230 23.04 -5.10 1.45
N ARG A 231 21.86 -5.07 0.82
CA ARG A 231 21.55 -4.31 -0.40
C ARG A 231 21.03 -2.93 0.00
N GLY A 232 21.95 -2.04 0.36
CA GLY A 232 21.65 -0.69 0.83
C GLY A 232 21.65 0.35 -0.29
N TYR A 233 20.48 0.97 -0.53
CA TYR A 233 20.25 1.97 -1.56
C TYR A 233 19.83 3.33 -0.99
N ARG A 234 20.52 4.38 -1.45
CA ARG A 234 20.12 5.77 -1.28
C ARG A 234 19.27 6.23 -2.45
N VAL A 235 18.12 6.81 -2.14
CA VAL A 235 17.25 7.51 -3.10
C VAL A 235 17.22 9.01 -2.84
N GLY A 236 16.81 9.80 -3.83
CA GLY A 236 16.57 11.23 -3.66
C GLY A 236 16.82 12.04 -4.93
N GLY A 237 16.91 13.36 -4.79
CA GLY A 237 17.14 14.25 -5.94
C GLY A 237 15.97 14.24 -6.94
N PRO A 238 16.20 14.67 -8.20
CA PRO A 238 15.19 14.62 -9.27
C PRO A 238 14.67 13.20 -9.52
N ASP A 239 15.56 12.22 -9.56
CA ASP A 239 15.28 10.85 -10.02
C ASP A 239 14.54 9.95 -9.03
N LEU A 240 14.21 10.45 -7.83
CA LEU A 240 13.48 9.72 -6.79
C LEU A 240 12.30 8.87 -7.32
N PRO A 241 11.43 9.36 -8.24
CA PRO A 241 10.36 8.53 -8.80
C PRO A 241 10.86 7.35 -9.64
N LYS A 242 11.88 7.55 -10.47
CA LYS A 242 12.47 6.50 -11.32
C LYS A 242 13.21 5.46 -10.46
N GLN A 243 13.95 5.91 -9.44
CA GLN A 243 14.66 5.05 -8.49
C GLN A 243 13.70 4.18 -7.67
N ILE A 244 12.58 4.75 -7.20
CA ILE A 244 11.59 3.98 -6.42
C ILE A 244 10.87 2.97 -7.31
N ARG A 245 10.51 3.29 -8.57
CA ARG A 245 9.94 2.31 -9.51
C ARG A 245 10.88 1.12 -9.76
N TRP A 246 12.17 1.37 -9.99
CA TRP A 246 13.14 0.29 -10.17
C TRP A 246 13.27 -0.57 -8.92
N LEU A 247 13.39 0.04 -7.75
CA LEU A 247 13.50 -0.69 -6.49
C LEU A 247 12.22 -1.49 -6.19
N HIS A 248 11.06 -0.91 -6.45
CA HIS A 248 9.75 -1.54 -6.29
C HIS A 248 9.62 -2.79 -7.18
N SER A 249 10.02 -2.74 -8.46
CA SER A 249 10.00 -3.93 -9.31
C SER A 249 10.96 -5.03 -8.86
N GLN A 250 12.11 -4.68 -8.27
CA GLN A 250 13.00 -5.67 -7.64
C GLN A 250 12.36 -6.29 -6.38
N TRP A 251 11.63 -5.49 -5.60
CA TRP A 251 10.97 -5.93 -4.36
C TRP A 251 9.73 -6.78 -4.64
N GLU A 252 8.91 -6.42 -5.62
CA GLU A 252 7.79 -7.24 -6.10
C GLU A 252 8.28 -8.58 -6.66
N ALA A 253 9.29 -8.57 -7.54
CA ALA A 253 9.88 -9.81 -8.06
C ALA A 253 10.55 -10.66 -6.97
N ALA A 254 11.06 -10.04 -5.91
CA ALA A 254 11.55 -10.76 -4.74
C ALA A 254 10.39 -11.41 -3.95
N PHE A 255 9.35 -10.62 -3.66
CA PHE A 255 8.17 -11.04 -2.90
C PHE A 255 7.33 -12.11 -3.61
N LEU A 256 7.15 -12.02 -4.93
CA LEU A 256 6.45 -13.02 -5.74
C LEU A 256 7.12 -14.40 -5.64
N ARG A 257 8.46 -14.49 -5.63
CA ARG A 257 9.17 -15.77 -5.43
C ARG A 257 8.90 -16.40 -4.06
N HIS A 258 8.63 -15.58 -3.05
CA HIS A 258 8.19 -16.05 -1.73
C HIS A 258 6.72 -16.53 -1.75
N LEU A 259 5.81 -15.78 -2.39
CA LEU A 259 4.41 -16.19 -2.59
C LEU A 259 4.27 -17.48 -3.40
N GLU A 260 5.11 -17.69 -4.41
CA GLU A 260 5.18 -18.91 -5.22
C GLU A 260 5.84 -20.11 -4.49
N GLY A 261 6.41 -19.88 -3.30
CA GLY A 261 7.17 -20.89 -2.55
C GLY A 261 8.51 -21.27 -3.19
N ALA A 262 8.96 -20.54 -4.22
CA ALA A 262 10.26 -20.72 -4.87
C ALA A 262 11.43 -20.28 -3.98
N ASP A 263 11.16 -19.50 -2.93
CA ASP A 263 12.14 -19.08 -1.95
C ASP A 263 11.58 -19.16 -0.51
N GLN A 264 12.39 -19.69 0.40
CA GLN A 264 12.02 -19.95 1.81
C GLN A 264 12.96 -19.27 2.81
N GLN A 265 13.99 -18.55 2.33
CA GLN A 265 14.88 -17.80 3.22
C GLN A 265 14.19 -16.52 3.70
N ARG A 266 14.53 -16.03 4.90
CA ARG A 266 13.97 -14.76 5.37
C ARG A 266 14.47 -13.62 4.48
N GLU A 267 13.56 -12.77 4.00
CA GLU A 267 13.90 -11.57 3.22
C GLU A 267 13.27 -10.32 3.86
N TRP A 268 14.07 -9.27 4.01
CA TRP A 268 13.68 -8.02 4.69
C TRP A 268 13.69 -6.82 3.75
N PHE A 269 12.59 -6.07 3.74
CA PHE A 269 12.41 -4.82 3.02
C PHE A 269 12.39 -3.65 4.01
N VAL A 270 13.52 -2.97 4.18
CA VAL A 270 13.67 -1.89 5.17
C VAL A 270 13.60 -0.52 4.51
N ILE A 271 12.80 0.38 5.07
CA ILE A 271 12.62 1.77 4.62
C ILE A 271 12.93 2.71 5.78
N ASP A 272 14.09 3.39 5.75
CA ASP A 272 14.37 4.52 6.63
C ASP A 272 13.83 5.83 6.07
N GLU A 273 13.15 6.55 6.96
CA GLU A 273 12.40 7.76 6.67
C GLU A 273 11.24 7.55 5.69
N ALA A 274 10.51 6.45 5.83
CA ALA A 274 9.34 6.11 5.00
C ALA A 274 8.37 7.28 4.79
N VAL A 275 8.03 8.01 5.87
CA VAL A 275 7.22 9.24 5.80
C VAL A 275 7.84 10.29 4.88
N GLY A 276 9.15 10.54 5.00
CA GLY A 276 9.87 11.54 4.22
C GLY A 276 9.98 11.16 2.75
N ILE A 277 10.19 9.88 2.44
CA ILE A 277 10.24 9.36 1.06
C ILE A 277 8.86 9.47 0.41
N LEU A 278 7.79 8.97 1.06
CA LEU A 278 6.42 9.03 0.56
C LEU A 278 5.94 10.48 0.39
N GLN A 279 6.26 11.37 1.33
CA GLN A 279 5.95 12.80 1.20
C GLN A 279 6.73 13.44 0.04
N SER A 280 8.01 13.10 -0.14
CA SER A 280 8.83 13.63 -1.25
C SER A 280 8.35 13.18 -2.62
N LEU A 281 7.86 11.94 -2.76
CA LEU A 281 7.22 11.45 -3.98
C LEU A 281 5.93 12.24 -4.27
N LYS A 282 5.09 12.45 -3.26
CA LYS A 282 3.84 13.23 -3.38
C LYS A 282 4.11 14.70 -3.77
N THR A 283 5.12 15.35 -3.20
CA THR A 283 5.48 16.74 -3.58
C THR A 283 6.06 16.83 -4.98
N LYS A 284 6.73 15.80 -5.48
CA LYS A 284 7.27 15.69 -6.85
C LYS A 284 6.24 15.29 -7.91
N GLY A 285 4.94 15.32 -7.60
CA GLY A 285 3.88 14.89 -8.50
C GLY A 285 3.82 13.38 -8.78
N ALA A 286 4.74 12.59 -8.20
CA ALA A 286 4.84 11.14 -8.41
C ALA A 286 3.84 10.36 -7.53
N LYS A 287 2.57 10.78 -7.50
CA LYS A 287 1.54 10.21 -6.63
C LYS A 287 1.39 8.69 -6.81
N GLY A 288 1.28 8.22 -8.05
CA GLY A 288 1.16 6.78 -8.34
C GLY A 288 2.34 5.95 -7.81
N VAL A 289 3.56 6.49 -7.82
CA VAL A 289 4.75 5.82 -7.26
C VAL A 289 4.72 5.80 -5.72
N ALA A 290 4.18 6.87 -5.10
CA ALA A 290 3.97 6.89 -3.65
C ALA A 290 2.88 5.91 -3.22
N ASP A 291 1.81 5.79 -4.01
CA ASP A 291 0.69 4.90 -3.74
C ASP A 291 1.05 3.42 -4.01
N SER A 292 1.87 3.10 -5.03
CA SER A 292 2.36 1.72 -5.25
C SER A 292 3.33 1.27 -4.14
N LEU A 293 4.29 2.12 -3.74
CA LEU A 293 5.17 1.82 -2.60
C LEU A 293 4.38 1.63 -1.30
N ARG A 294 3.32 2.41 -1.08
CA ARG A 294 2.38 2.22 0.04
C ARG A 294 1.61 0.90 -0.08
N GLY A 295 1.15 0.54 -1.27
CA GLY A 295 0.49 -0.73 -1.55
C GLY A 295 1.36 -1.92 -1.16
N PHE A 296 2.62 -1.94 -1.62
CA PHE A 296 3.60 -2.97 -1.26
C PHE A 296 3.85 -3.06 0.26
N ILE A 297 3.97 -1.92 0.96
CA ILE A 297 4.10 -1.92 2.43
C ILE A 297 2.89 -2.59 3.08
N VAL A 298 1.66 -2.26 2.64
CA VAL A 298 0.43 -2.86 3.16
C VAL A 298 0.36 -4.37 2.85
N GLU A 299 0.75 -4.78 1.65
CA GLU A 299 0.76 -6.17 1.23
C GLU A 299 1.71 -7.02 2.08
N VAL A 300 2.97 -6.59 2.23
CA VAL A 300 3.95 -7.28 3.08
C VAL A 300 3.51 -7.32 4.56
N LEU A 301 2.92 -6.24 5.09
CA LEU A 301 2.35 -6.21 6.45
C LEU A 301 1.16 -7.17 6.64
N THR A 302 0.46 -7.54 5.56
CA THR A 302 -0.77 -8.35 5.61
C THR A 302 -0.47 -9.83 5.38
N SER A 303 0.42 -10.16 4.45
CA SER A 303 0.67 -11.54 4.00
C SER A 303 2.13 -12.01 4.11
N GLY A 304 3.09 -11.09 4.21
CA GLY A 304 4.52 -11.42 4.10
C GLY A 304 5.04 -12.36 5.18
N ALA A 305 4.53 -12.24 6.41
CA ALA A 305 4.90 -13.10 7.53
C ALA A 305 4.73 -14.60 7.22
N GLY A 306 3.66 -14.97 6.49
CA GLY A 306 3.36 -16.36 6.12
C GLY A 306 4.29 -16.94 5.04
N VAL A 307 5.08 -16.10 4.37
CA VAL A 307 6.02 -16.49 3.29
C VAL A 307 7.47 -16.06 3.56
N HIS A 308 7.79 -15.77 4.82
CA HIS A 308 9.11 -15.32 5.29
C HIS A 308 9.61 -13.98 4.69
N ALA A 309 8.68 -13.12 4.25
CA ALA A 309 8.95 -11.77 3.79
C ALA A 309 8.55 -10.73 4.85
N PHE A 310 9.48 -9.87 5.26
CA PHE A 310 9.28 -8.94 6.38
C PHE A 310 9.58 -7.50 5.99
N VAL A 311 8.84 -6.53 6.56
CA VAL A 311 9.10 -5.10 6.34
C VAL A 311 9.63 -4.43 7.61
N GLY A 312 10.61 -3.55 7.44
CA GLY A 312 11.16 -2.70 8.51
C GLY A 312 10.94 -1.22 8.21
N ILE A 313 10.07 -0.56 8.97
CA ILE A 313 9.65 0.82 8.73
C ILE A 313 10.26 1.73 9.81
N LEU A 314 11.21 2.58 9.43
CA LEU A 314 11.88 3.51 10.35
C LEU A 314 11.34 4.94 10.13
N SER A 315 10.79 5.54 11.19
CA SER A 315 10.17 6.87 11.18
C SER A 315 10.81 7.82 12.20
N GLN A 316 10.78 9.12 11.90
CA GLN A 316 11.12 10.17 12.89
C GLN A 316 9.94 10.57 13.79
N THR A 317 8.71 10.23 13.40
CA THR A 317 7.46 10.55 14.10
C THR A 317 6.74 9.29 14.55
N GLY A 318 6.22 9.29 15.79
CA GLY A 318 5.34 8.22 16.27
C GLY A 318 3.94 8.25 15.66
N ASN A 319 3.58 9.36 15.01
CA ASN A 319 2.43 9.38 14.12
C ASN A 319 2.80 8.65 12.82
N ALA A 320 2.16 7.50 12.60
CA ALA A 320 2.31 6.67 11.40
C ALA A 320 1.26 7.01 10.31
N GLY A 321 0.22 7.78 10.62
CA GLY A 321 -0.77 8.26 9.65
C GLY A 321 -0.19 8.92 8.38
N PRO A 322 0.94 9.66 8.43
CA PRO A 322 1.63 10.16 7.23
C PRO A 322 2.16 9.08 6.26
N ILE A 323 2.34 7.84 6.72
CA ILE A 323 2.70 6.68 5.88
C ILE A 323 1.45 6.19 5.11
N GLY A 324 0.25 6.41 5.65
CA GLY A 324 -1.01 5.97 5.06
C GLY A 324 -1.31 4.47 5.24
N VAL A 325 -0.57 3.81 6.13
CA VAL A 325 -0.88 2.45 6.61
C VAL A 325 -1.92 2.56 7.71
N ASP A 326 -2.85 1.62 7.77
CA ASP A 326 -3.87 1.56 8.83
C ASP A 326 -3.21 1.29 10.19
N GLU A 327 -3.71 1.90 11.26
CA GLU A 327 -3.21 1.66 12.62
C GLU A 327 -3.43 0.19 13.04
N ASP A 328 -4.47 -0.46 12.51
CA ASP A 328 -4.71 -1.88 12.73
C ASP A 328 -3.65 -2.78 12.07
N LEU A 329 -3.09 -2.40 10.92
CA LEU A 329 -2.03 -3.16 10.24
C LEU A 329 -0.67 -3.03 10.93
N LEU A 330 -0.44 -1.95 11.67
CA LEU A 330 0.79 -1.77 12.46
C LEU A 330 0.85 -2.72 13.67
N LYS A 331 -0.27 -3.34 14.06
CA LYS A 331 -0.30 -4.40 15.09
C LYS A 331 0.47 -5.66 14.69
N ASN A 332 0.66 -5.89 13.39
CA ASN A 332 1.50 -6.98 12.86
C ASN A 332 3.01 -6.65 12.94
N SER A 333 3.39 -5.48 13.47
CA SER A 333 4.77 -5.05 13.66
C SER A 333 5.19 -5.07 15.13
N SER A 334 6.41 -5.49 15.37
CA SER A 334 7.19 -5.15 16.57
C SER A 334 7.40 -3.64 16.65
N ILE A 335 6.74 -2.96 17.60
CA ILE A 335 6.83 -1.50 17.77
C ILE A 335 8.00 -1.15 18.71
N VAL A 336 8.93 -0.33 18.20
CA VAL A 336 10.18 0.03 18.88
C VAL A 336 10.36 1.54 18.99
N GLY A 337 10.18 2.07 20.19
CA GLY A 337 10.49 3.46 20.54
C GLY A 337 11.97 3.65 20.81
N CYS A 338 12.74 4.15 19.85
CA CYS A 338 14.12 4.59 20.04
C CYS A 338 14.16 6.02 20.62
N GLY A 339 15.16 6.35 21.45
CA GLY A 339 15.23 7.71 21.99
C GLY A 339 16.52 8.17 22.68
N LYS A 340 16.41 9.32 23.35
CA LYS A 340 17.16 10.53 22.94
C LYS A 340 18.42 10.86 23.73
N ARG A 341 19.60 10.54 23.20
CA ARG A 341 20.96 11.08 23.55
C ARG A 341 21.42 11.04 25.03
N LYS A 342 20.52 10.85 25.99
CA LYS A 342 20.72 10.86 27.43
C LYS A 342 19.79 9.78 27.99
N LYS A 343 20.39 8.75 28.60
CA LYS A 343 19.70 7.55 29.13
C LYS A 343 18.52 7.92 30.05
N SER A 344 18.62 9.03 30.80
CA SER A 344 17.57 9.55 31.69
C SER A 344 16.29 10.01 30.99
N GLN A 345 16.30 10.31 29.69
CA GLN A 345 15.07 10.59 28.95
C GLN A 345 14.33 9.30 28.58
N MET A 346 15.07 8.23 28.27
CA MET A 346 14.49 6.92 27.98
C MET A 346 13.91 6.26 29.22
N LEU A 347 14.64 6.30 30.34
CA LEU A 347 14.12 5.85 31.62
C LEU A 347 12.84 6.61 32.01
N LYS A 348 12.82 7.95 31.90
CA LYS A 348 11.60 8.73 32.18
C LYS A 348 10.41 8.39 31.27
N ALA A 349 10.67 8.08 30.00
CA ALA A 349 9.62 7.63 29.08
C ALA A 349 9.08 6.24 29.46
N PHE A 350 9.96 5.31 29.81
CA PHE A 350 9.59 3.98 30.32
C PHE A 350 8.75 4.05 31.59
N LEU A 351 9.21 4.77 32.61
CA LEU A 351 8.49 4.90 33.89
C LEU A 351 7.11 5.54 33.71
N LYS A 352 6.98 6.50 32.76
CA LYS A 352 5.68 7.10 32.42
C LYS A 352 4.75 6.12 31.68
N LEU A 353 5.30 5.23 30.85
CA LEU A 353 4.52 4.28 30.05
C LEU A 353 4.05 3.06 30.88
N THR A 354 4.80 2.72 31.92
CA THR A 354 4.63 1.49 32.71
C THR A 354 4.03 1.73 34.10
N ASP A 355 3.92 2.99 34.52
CA ASP A 355 3.67 3.43 35.91
C ASP A 355 4.62 2.82 36.97
N LEU A 356 5.73 2.21 36.55
CA LEU A 356 6.71 1.63 37.45
C LEU A 356 7.47 2.69 38.23
N LYS A 357 7.84 2.32 39.46
CA LYS A 357 8.71 3.11 40.33
C LYS A 357 10.01 2.35 40.54
N VAL A 358 11.11 2.93 40.08
CA VAL A 358 12.47 2.44 40.35
C VAL A 358 13.06 3.16 41.56
N THR A 359 13.94 2.49 42.29
CA THR A 359 14.72 3.15 43.36
C THR A 359 15.77 4.07 42.75
N ARG A 360 16.33 4.97 43.58
CA ARG A 360 17.44 5.86 43.16
C ARG A 360 18.70 5.08 42.75
N GLU A 361 18.92 3.92 43.36
CA GLU A 361 20.03 3.01 43.05
C GLU A 361 19.81 2.35 41.68
N GLN A 362 18.60 1.84 41.42
CA GLN A 362 18.20 1.30 40.11
C GLN A 362 18.25 2.36 39.00
N GLU A 363 17.84 3.60 39.27
CA GLU A 363 18.03 4.72 38.34
C GLU A 363 19.52 4.94 38.05
N GLN A 364 20.39 4.95 39.06
CA GLN A 364 21.84 5.10 38.86
C GLN A 364 22.45 3.94 38.07
N GLU A 365 22.02 2.70 38.34
CA GLU A 365 22.45 1.50 37.62
C GLU A 365 22.09 1.59 36.13
N ILE A 366 20.82 1.83 35.79
CA ILE A 366 20.36 2.04 34.40
C ILE A 366 21.15 3.17 33.72
N LEU A 367 21.39 4.28 34.43
CA LEU A 367 22.14 5.41 33.88
C LEU A 367 23.64 5.11 33.70
N SER A 368 24.19 4.09 34.35
CA SER A 368 25.59 3.67 34.18
C SER A 368 25.83 2.89 32.87
N LEU A 369 24.94 1.97 32.50
CA LEU A 369 25.14 1.00 31.41
C LEU A 369 25.33 1.64 30.02
N GLU A 370 26.32 1.22 29.24
CA GLU A 370 26.67 1.81 27.93
C GLU A 370 25.89 1.22 26.74
N GLY A 371 25.54 2.07 25.76
CA GLY A 371 24.84 1.66 24.54
C GLY A 371 23.66 2.55 24.17
N TYR A 372 22.95 2.15 23.12
CA TYR A 372 21.64 2.70 22.74
C TYR A 372 20.53 2.09 23.60
N TRP A 373 19.43 2.81 23.70
CA TRP A 373 18.28 2.45 24.52
C TRP A 373 17.01 2.48 23.69
N GLN A 374 16.15 1.50 23.92
CA GLN A 374 14.86 1.36 23.25
C GLN A 374 13.75 1.00 24.24
N LEU A 375 12.55 1.46 23.91
CA LEU A 375 11.29 0.96 24.45
C LEU A 375 10.70 -0.02 23.43
N TRP A 376 10.13 -1.11 23.93
CA TRP A 376 9.38 -2.10 23.16
C TRP A 376 7.95 -2.15 23.68
N GLU A 377 6.95 -2.45 22.84
CA GLU A 377 5.53 -2.38 23.25
C GLU A 377 4.73 -3.70 23.16
N ASN A 378 5.13 -4.65 22.30
CA ASN A 378 4.28 -5.81 21.95
C ASN A 378 3.88 -6.72 23.14
N ASP A 379 4.84 -7.16 23.96
CA ASP A 379 4.59 -7.94 25.18
C ASP A 379 4.34 -7.03 26.41
N GLY A 380 3.81 -5.84 26.16
CA GLY A 380 3.83 -4.73 27.10
C GLY A 380 5.18 -4.00 27.13
N PRO A 381 5.23 -2.86 27.84
CA PRO A 381 6.36 -1.96 27.78
C PRO A 381 7.63 -2.55 28.41
N CYS A 382 8.69 -2.68 27.60
CA CYS A 382 10.03 -3.13 28.03
C CYS A 382 11.09 -2.06 27.75
N LEU A 383 12.01 -1.82 28.70
CA LEU A 383 13.23 -1.05 28.48
C LEU A 383 14.37 -2.02 28.18
N SER A 384 14.99 -1.89 27.01
CA SER A 384 16.13 -2.70 26.58
C SER A 384 17.33 -1.84 26.20
N GLN A 385 18.51 -2.42 26.39
CA GLN A 385 19.77 -1.84 25.95
C GLN A 385 20.32 -2.60 24.74
N VAL A 386 20.87 -1.85 23.79
CA VAL A 386 21.53 -2.37 22.60
C VAL A 386 22.97 -1.83 22.56
N PRO A 387 24.00 -2.68 22.52
CA PRO A 387 25.38 -2.24 22.41
C PRO A 387 25.67 -1.64 21.01
N LEU A 388 26.91 -1.21 20.76
CA LEU A 388 27.32 -0.87 19.39
C LEU A 388 27.44 -2.15 18.55
N SER A 389 27.10 -2.07 17.26
CA SER A 389 27.18 -3.20 16.34
C SER A 389 28.62 -3.43 15.90
N GLU A 390 29.10 -4.66 16.10
CA GLU A 390 30.44 -5.11 15.66
C GLU A 390 30.47 -5.53 14.18
N LEU A 391 29.34 -5.45 13.48
CA LEU A 391 29.22 -5.82 12.07
C LEU A 391 30.07 -4.89 11.19
N SER A 392 30.79 -5.47 10.21
CA SER A 392 31.41 -4.66 9.17
C SER A 392 30.34 -3.89 8.40
N VAL A 393 30.56 -2.60 8.15
CA VAL A 393 29.62 -1.71 7.47
C VAL A 393 30.20 -1.11 6.19
N LYS A 394 29.33 -0.90 5.20
CA LYS A 394 29.58 -0.10 3.99
C LYS A 394 28.67 1.12 3.95
N ASP A 395 29.04 2.12 3.16
CA ASP A 395 28.15 3.22 2.80
C ASP A 395 27.04 2.73 1.88
N VAL A 396 25.86 3.38 1.93
CA VAL A 396 24.76 3.06 1.00
C VAL A 396 25.09 3.44 -0.44
N GLU A 397 24.77 2.54 -1.37
CA GLU A 397 24.98 2.72 -2.80
C GLU A 397 23.92 3.67 -3.37
N VAL A 398 24.22 4.41 -4.44
CA VAL A 398 23.19 5.24 -5.10
C VAL A 398 22.21 4.32 -5.82
N CYS A 399 20.92 4.46 -5.54
CA CYS A 399 19.88 3.64 -6.18
C CYS A 399 19.93 3.82 -7.70
N PRO A 400 20.01 2.72 -8.48
CA PRO A 400 19.96 2.78 -9.93
C PRO A 400 18.76 3.57 -10.43
N VAL A 401 19.00 4.37 -11.46
CA VAL A 401 17.94 4.88 -12.33
C VAL A 401 17.87 3.88 -13.49
N PRO A 402 16.71 3.26 -13.76
CA PRO A 402 16.58 2.43 -14.94
C PRO A 402 16.89 3.31 -16.16
N PRO A 403 17.58 2.78 -17.20
CA PRO A 403 17.74 3.53 -18.44
C PRO A 403 16.36 3.97 -18.92
N GLU A 404 16.29 5.12 -19.59
CA GLU A 404 15.07 5.43 -20.31
C GLU A 404 14.90 4.35 -21.36
N GLU A 405 13.93 3.45 -21.12
CA GLU A 405 13.35 2.68 -22.20
C GLU A 405 12.80 3.71 -23.16
N ASP A 406 13.44 3.85 -24.32
CA ASP A 406 12.76 4.36 -25.50
C ASP A 406 11.42 3.63 -25.54
N GLU A 407 10.32 4.36 -25.38
CA GLU A 407 8.97 3.81 -25.54
C GLU A 407 8.86 3.30 -26.98
N LYS A 408 9.27 2.05 -27.19
CA LYS A 408 9.01 1.35 -28.45
C LYS A 408 7.51 1.33 -28.58
N GLU A 409 7.02 2.07 -29.58
CA GLU A 409 5.61 2.12 -29.97
C GLU A 409 5.11 0.69 -30.25
N ALA A 410 4.68 -0.01 -29.21
CA ALA A 410 3.85 -1.19 -29.27
C ALA A 410 2.43 -0.70 -29.58
N ASP A 411 2.22 -0.29 -30.84
CA ASP A 411 1.01 0.28 -31.44
C ASP A 411 -0.02 0.79 -30.43
N SER A 412 0.38 1.81 -29.66
CA SER A 412 -0.53 2.46 -28.74
C SER A 412 -1.59 3.18 -29.58
N ILE A 413 -2.85 2.78 -29.39
CA ILE A 413 -3.98 3.54 -29.90
C ILE A 413 -3.80 4.96 -29.37
N LYS A 414 -3.44 5.89 -30.26
CA LYS A 414 -3.30 7.33 -29.95
C LYS A 414 -4.67 7.90 -29.60
N ILE A 415 -5.11 7.62 -28.37
CA ILE A 415 -5.99 8.51 -27.64
C ILE A 415 -5.21 9.81 -27.53
N CYS A 416 -5.64 10.83 -28.26
CA CYS A 416 -5.11 12.19 -28.11
C CYS A 416 -5.43 12.68 -26.69
N VAL A 417 -4.55 12.37 -25.74
CA VAL A 417 -4.35 13.22 -24.57
C VAL A 417 -3.83 14.54 -25.13
N GLN A 418 -4.72 15.53 -25.22
CA GLN A 418 -4.31 16.89 -25.53
C GLN A 418 -3.26 17.28 -24.50
N GLN A 419 -2.06 17.66 -24.96
CA GLN A 419 -1.14 18.42 -24.13
C GLN A 419 -1.88 19.69 -23.72
N VAL A 420 -2.31 19.75 -22.46
CA VAL A 420 -2.93 20.96 -21.92
C VAL A 420 -1.81 21.97 -21.76
N GLU A 421 -1.78 22.97 -22.63
CA GLU A 421 -0.85 24.09 -22.53
C GLU A 421 -0.92 24.71 -21.11
N PRO A 422 0.20 25.18 -20.56
CA PRO A 422 0.23 25.71 -19.19
C PRO A 422 -0.71 26.91 -19.07
N LYS A 423 -1.83 26.70 -18.36
CA LYS A 423 -2.92 27.69 -18.23
C LYS A 423 -2.40 29.06 -17.81
N SER A 424 -2.85 30.09 -18.53
CA SER A 424 -2.53 31.49 -18.27
C SER A 424 -2.93 31.90 -16.84
N LEU A 425 -2.37 33.01 -16.35
CA LEU A 425 -2.76 33.52 -15.03
C LEU A 425 -4.26 33.84 -14.94
N ALA A 426 -4.86 34.34 -16.03
CA ALA A 426 -6.29 34.62 -16.10
C ALA A 426 -7.14 33.35 -16.01
N GLU A 427 -6.77 32.27 -16.72
CA GLU A 427 -7.47 30.98 -16.65
C GLU A 427 -7.34 30.33 -15.28
N ARG A 428 -6.17 30.41 -14.64
CA ARG A 428 -5.97 29.90 -13.26
C ARG A 428 -6.83 30.64 -12.23
N ILE A 429 -6.98 31.96 -12.39
CA ILE A 429 -7.85 32.78 -11.54
C ILE A 429 -9.32 32.38 -11.76
N LEU A 430 -9.76 32.24 -13.01
CA LEU A 430 -11.12 31.80 -13.33
C LEU A 430 -11.42 30.39 -12.82
N ASP A 431 -10.56 29.40 -13.09
CA ASP A 431 -10.67 28.03 -12.57
C ASP A 431 -10.82 28.02 -11.04
N HIS A 432 -10.01 28.82 -10.34
CA HIS A 432 -10.07 28.92 -8.87
C HIS A 432 -11.40 29.52 -8.40
N MET A 433 -11.88 30.58 -9.05
CA MET A 433 -13.15 31.23 -8.69
C MET A 433 -14.37 30.35 -9.03
N ILE A 434 -14.35 29.63 -10.16
CA ILE A 434 -15.37 28.63 -10.52
C ILE A 434 -15.41 27.51 -9.47
N LYS A 435 -14.25 26.94 -9.12
CA LYS A 435 -14.15 25.79 -8.22
C LYS A 435 -14.63 26.07 -6.79
N HIS A 436 -14.45 27.31 -6.32
CA HIS A 436 -14.77 27.67 -4.94
C HIS A 436 -16.07 28.44 -4.78
N GLY A 437 -16.62 29.07 -5.83
CA GLY A 437 -17.94 29.72 -5.88
C GLY A 437 -18.11 30.97 -5.00
N GLU A 438 -17.36 31.10 -3.92
CA GLU A 438 -17.38 32.18 -2.95
C GLU A 438 -16.58 33.42 -3.38
N ALA A 439 -16.96 34.58 -2.86
CA ALA A 439 -16.20 35.82 -2.99
C ALA A 439 -14.80 35.74 -2.35
N LYS A 440 -13.74 36.03 -3.11
CA LYS A 440 -12.34 36.04 -2.63
C LYS A 440 -11.69 37.41 -2.80
N THR A 441 -10.71 37.71 -1.96
CA THR A 441 -9.85 38.89 -2.10
C THR A 441 -8.71 38.62 -3.07
N ALA A 442 -8.14 39.66 -3.69
CA ALA A 442 -6.98 39.53 -4.58
C ALA A 442 -5.80 38.80 -3.91
N ARG A 443 -5.60 38.98 -2.59
CA ARG A 443 -4.54 38.31 -1.82
C ARG A 443 -4.77 36.81 -1.66
N GLU A 444 -6.02 36.39 -1.41
CA GLU A 444 -6.37 34.95 -1.35
C GLU A 444 -6.23 34.28 -2.71
N ILE A 445 -6.68 34.95 -3.77
CA ILE A 445 -6.52 34.52 -5.16
C ILE A 445 -5.02 34.38 -5.51
N THR A 446 -4.19 35.34 -5.12
CA THR A 446 -2.73 35.27 -5.28
C THR A 446 -2.15 34.04 -4.58
N ILE A 447 -2.51 33.79 -3.32
CA ILE A 447 -2.02 32.64 -2.54
C ILE A 447 -2.45 31.30 -3.16
N ALA A 448 -3.64 31.24 -3.75
CA ALA A 448 -4.13 30.05 -4.45
C ALA A 448 -3.44 29.83 -5.79
N CYS A 449 -3.26 30.88 -6.60
CA CYS A 449 -2.76 30.79 -7.98
C CYS A 449 -1.23 30.74 -8.11
N THR A 450 -0.47 31.04 -7.03
CA THR A 450 1.01 31.02 -7.01
C THR A 450 1.61 29.72 -6.45
N ARG A 451 0.83 28.65 -6.31
CA ARG A 451 1.25 27.34 -5.76
C ARG A 451 1.75 26.31 -6.79
N SER A 452 1.82 26.65 -8.08
CA SER A 452 2.44 25.81 -9.13
C SER A 452 3.91 26.22 -9.35
N GLU A 453 4.84 25.26 -9.43
CA GLU A 453 6.28 25.53 -9.45
C GLU A 453 6.82 26.09 -10.78
N ASP A 454 6.05 25.99 -11.88
CA ASP A 454 6.51 26.27 -13.26
C ASP A 454 6.29 27.71 -13.77
N ASN A 455 5.97 28.68 -12.92
CA ASN A 455 5.78 30.08 -13.34
C ASN A 455 6.31 31.08 -12.31
N GLN A 456 6.76 32.25 -12.76
CA GLN A 456 7.06 33.36 -11.85
C GLN A 456 5.86 33.64 -10.94
N ARG A 457 6.12 33.82 -9.64
CA ARG A 457 5.08 34.10 -8.65
C ARG A 457 4.46 35.47 -8.94
N ALA A 458 3.27 35.45 -9.52
CA ALA A 458 2.46 36.65 -9.71
C ALA A 458 2.31 37.40 -8.39
N THR A 459 2.65 38.68 -8.42
CA THR A 459 2.43 39.63 -7.34
C THR A 459 0.93 39.93 -7.16
N VAL A 460 0.57 40.51 -6.02
CA VAL A 460 -0.82 40.92 -5.77
C VAL A 460 -1.27 41.99 -6.79
N ASP A 461 -0.35 42.82 -7.26
CA ASP A 461 -0.63 43.89 -8.22
C ASP A 461 -0.85 43.35 -9.64
N GLU A 462 -0.08 42.35 -10.07
CA GLU A 462 -0.33 41.62 -11.33
C GLU A 462 -1.68 40.85 -11.28
N VAL A 463 -2.00 40.25 -10.13
CA VAL A 463 -3.31 39.61 -9.94
C VAL A 463 -4.44 40.64 -9.98
N LYS A 464 -4.29 41.82 -9.37
CA LYS A 464 -5.25 42.93 -9.47
C LYS A 464 -5.45 43.38 -10.92
N GLN A 465 -4.37 43.57 -11.68
CA GLN A 465 -4.44 43.97 -13.08
C GLN A 465 -5.16 42.92 -13.94
N VAL A 466 -4.99 41.62 -13.66
CA VAL A 466 -5.75 40.56 -14.34
C VAL A 466 -7.22 40.56 -13.91
N LEU A 467 -7.52 40.80 -12.62
CA LEU A 467 -8.90 40.91 -12.13
C LEU A 467 -9.64 42.10 -12.76
N GLU A 468 -9.00 43.27 -12.89
CA GLU A 468 -9.54 44.43 -13.61
C GLU A 468 -9.88 44.11 -15.07
N ASN A 469 -8.99 43.40 -15.78
CA ASN A 469 -9.25 42.92 -17.14
C ASN A 469 -10.39 41.90 -17.21
N LEU A 470 -10.57 41.05 -16.20
CA LEU A 470 -11.67 40.09 -16.13
C LEU A 470 -13.02 40.74 -15.77
N ILE A 471 -13.01 41.84 -14.99
CA ILE A 471 -14.19 42.69 -14.76
C ILE A 471 -14.59 43.41 -16.06
N ALA A 472 -13.62 43.96 -16.80
CA ALA A 472 -13.88 44.60 -18.09
C ALA A 472 -14.37 43.61 -19.17
N GLN A 473 -14.14 42.31 -18.99
CA GLN A 473 -14.68 41.23 -19.82
C GLN A 473 -16.01 40.65 -19.28
N GLU A 474 -16.59 41.26 -18.25
CA GLU A 474 -17.82 40.84 -17.55
C GLU A 474 -17.77 39.43 -16.92
N LYS A 475 -16.60 38.77 -16.91
CA LYS A 475 -16.43 37.38 -16.40
C LYS A 475 -16.47 37.28 -14.89
N ILE A 476 -16.05 38.33 -14.19
CA ILE A 476 -16.12 38.43 -12.73
C ILE A 476 -16.68 39.82 -12.35
N TYR A 477 -17.32 39.92 -11.20
CA TYR A 477 -17.70 41.20 -10.61
C TYR A 477 -16.93 41.46 -9.32
N GLY A 478 -16.54 42.72 -9.11
CA GLY A 478 -15.82 43.17 -7.92
C GLY A 478 -16.64 44.18 -7.13
N TRP A 479 -16.54 44.14 -5.80
CA TRP A 479 -17.14 45.14 -4.91
C TRP A 479 -16.27 45.37 -3.66
N VAL A 480 -16.54 46.47 -2.96
CA VAL A 480 -15.86 46.83 -1.72
C VAL A 480 -16.75 46.45 -0.54
N ASP A 481 -16.25 45.55 0.30
CA ASP A 481 -16.82 45.14 1.58
C ASP A 481 -16.03 45.82 2.71
N GLY A 482 -16.55 46.96 3.21
CA GLY A 482 -15.90 47.78 4.23
C GLY A 482 -14.59 48.43 3.74
N LYS A 483 -13.45 47.81 4.04
CA LYS A 483 -12.10 48.22 3.58
C LYS A 483 -11.45 47.20 2.64
N THR A 484 -12.20 46.22 2.17
CA THR A 484 -11.67 45.04 1.48
C THR A 484 -12.34 44.87 0.12
N GLU A 485 -11.55 44.85 -0.94
CA GLU A 485 -12.01 44.51 -2.28
C GLU A 485 -12.19 42.98 -2.39
N ARG A 486 -13.38 42.56 -2.82
CA ARG A 486 -13.75 41.17 -3.08
C ARG A 486 -14.18 41.00 -4.53
N TYR A 487 -13.96 39.80 -5.05
CA TYR A 487 -14.23 39.40 -6.43
C TYR A 487 -14.97 38.06 -6.44
N GLN A 488 -15.98 37.92 -7.29
CA GLN A 488 -16.73 36.67 -7.49
C GLN A 488 -17.07 36.52 -8.98
N ILE A 489 -17.30 35.30 -9.46
CA ILE A 489 -17.62 35.06 -10.88
C ILE A 489 -19.00 35.61 -11.25
N THR A 490 -19.14 36.24 -12.41
CA THR A 490 -20.42 36.75 -12.90
C THR A 490 -21.17 35.63 -13.61
N GLY A 491 -22.37 35.32 -13.14
CA GLY A 491 -23.14 34.17 -13.62
C GLY A 491 -22.55 32.85 -13.12
N THR A 492 -23.21 32.24 -12.13
CA THR A 492 -23.18 30.79 -12.01
C THR A 492 -23.92 30.16 -13.21
N PRO A 493 -23.48 28.99 -13.70
CA PRO A 493 -24.24 28.21 -14.68
C PRO A 493 -25.60 27.75 -14.12
#